data_AF-A0A1I5EAU5-F1
#
_entry.id   AF-A0A1I5EAU5-F1
#
_cell.length_a   1.000
_cell.length_b   1.000
_cell.length_c   1.000
_cell.angle_alpha   90.00
_cell.angle_beta   90.00
_cell.angle_gamma   90.00
#
_symmetry.space_group_name_H-M   'P 1'
#
loop_
_entity.id
_entity.type
_entity.pdbx_description
1 polymer ?
#
loop_
_entity_poly.entity_id
_entity_poly.type
_entity_poly.pdbx_seq_one_letter_code
_entity_poly.pdbx_strand_id
1 'polypeptide(L)'
;MTPSVRDHTAGHLEDISIQISVVLDPLAVRCAGWPVEQIRPLIAHAWRREFGSELSETAVSDTALALRDRRPWCEALWTTGW
;
A
#
# COMPACT_ATOMS: atom_id res chain seq x y z
N MET A 1 13.60 13.50 29.27
CA MET A 1 13.88 13.09 27.88
C MET A 1 12.53 12.90 27.21
N THR A 2 12.05 13.91 26.49
CA THR A 2 10.83 13.80 25.68
C THR A 2 11.19 13.01 24.42
N PRO A 3 10.51 11.90 24.11
CA PRO A 3 10.74 11.20 22.85
C PRO A 3 10.47 12.18 21.71
N SER A 4 11.43 12.28 20.80
CA SER A 4 11.40 13.17 19.66
C SER A 4 10.20 12.77 18.79
N VAL A 5 9.34 13.71 18.42
CA VAL A 5 8.18 13.47 17.54
C VAL A 5 8.57 12.75 16.25
N ARG A 6 9.83 12.92 15.81
CA ARG A 6 10.45 12.24 14.66
C ARG A 6 10.60 10.73 14.82
N ASP A 7 10.83 10.21 16.03
CA ASP A 7 10.93 8.78 16.28
C ASP A 7 9.56 8.08 16.22
N HIS A 8 8.49 8.78 16.59
CA HIS A 8 7.12 8.25 16.52
C HIS A 8 6.59 8.19 15.08
N THR A 9 6.97 9.14 14.23
CA THR A 9 6.55 9.15 12.82
C THR A 9 7.26 8.07 12.02
N ALA A 10 8.55 7.84 12.30
CA ALA A 10 9.33 6.79 11.63
C ALA A 10 8.76 5.39 11.92
N GLY A 11 8.46 5.07 13.19
CA GLY A 11 7.86 3.78 13.55
C GLY A 11 6.48 3.55 12.92
N HIS A 12 5.66 4.61 12.85
CA HIS A 12 4.32 4.51 12.25
C HIS A 12 4.34 4.26 10.74
N LEU A 13 5.30 4.86 10.02
CA LEU A 13 5.48 4.67 8.58
C LEU A 13 6.04 3.27 8.26
N GLU A 14 6.89 2.73 9.12
CA GLU A 14 7.43 1.37 9.00
C GLU A 14 6.31 0.33 9.19
N ASP A 15 5.42 0.54 10.16
CA ASP A 15 4.25 -0.30 10.40
C ASP A 15 3.29 -0.33 9.19
N ILE A 16 2.99 0.83 8.60
CA ILE A 16 2.11 0.93 7.42
C ILE A 16 2.77 0.26 6.20
N SER A 17 4.09 0.41 6.03
CA SER A 17 4.83 -0.22 4.92
C SER A 17 4.78 -1.75 5.02
N ILE A 18 4.90 -2.30 6.22
CA ILE A 18 4.77 -3.74 6.47
C ILE A 18 3.34 -4.20 6.18
N GLN A 19 2.33 -3.48 6.69
CA GLN A 19 0.92 -3.83 6.45
C GLN A 19 0.58 -3.87 4.95
N ILE A 20 1.07 -2.89 4.21
CA ILE A 20 0.89 -2.82 2.76
C ILE A 20 1.58 -4.00 2.06
N SER A 21 2.80 -4.39 2.47
CA SER A 21 3.49 -5.53 1.84
C SER A 21 2.69 -6.83 1.93
N VAL A 22 2.06 -7.10 3.09
CA VAL A 22 1.23 -8.30 3.30
C VAL A 22 0.09 -8.38 2.29
N VAL A 23 -0.48 -7.24 1.90
CA VAL A 23 -1.57 -7.17 0.94
C VAL A 23 -1.07 -7.15 -0.50
N LEU A 24 -0.04 -6.38 -0.79
CA LEU A 24 0.38 -6.11 -2.16
C LEU A 24 1.32 -7.16 -2.75
N ASP A 25 2.18 -7.82 -1.97
CA ASP A 25 3.12 -8.80 -2.51
C ASP A 25 2.40 -10.00 -3.19
N PRO A 26 1.36 -10.60 -2.59
CA PRO A 26 0.60 -11.66 -3.26
C PRO A 26 -0.17 -11.16 -4.49
N LEU A 27 -0.64 -9.91 -4.45
CA LEU A 27 -1.39 -9.31 -5.55
C LEU A 27 -0.47 -8.89 -6.72
N ALA A 28 0.77 -8.49 -6.43
CA ALA A 28 1.75 -8.09 -7.43
C ALA A 28 2.08 -9.25 -8.37
N VAL A 29 2.25 -10.45 -7.84
CA VAL A 29 2.48 -11.66 -8.64
C VAL A 29 1.26 -12.00 -9.50
N ARG A 30 0.05 -11.83 -8.96
CA ARG A 30 -1.20 -12.27 -9.62
C ARG A 30 -1.74 -11.27 -10.64
N CYS A 31 -1.60 -9.98 -10.37
CA CYS A 31 -2.28 -8.90 -11.10
C CYS A 31 -1.33 -8.03 -11.93
N ALA A 32 -0.05 -8.42 -12.05
CA ALA A 32 0.92 -7.71 -12.87
C ALA A 32 0.44 -7.54 -14.32
N GLY A 33 0.25 -6.30 -14.76
CA GLY A 33 -0.24 -5.96 -16.09
C GLY A 33 -1.76 -6.04 -16.28
N TRP A 34 -2.54 -6.26 -15.21
CA TRP A 34 -4.00 -6.18 -15.28
C TRP A 34 -4.49 -4.72 -15.35
N PRO A 35 -5.72 -4.47 -15.85
CA PRO A 35 -6.32 -3.15 -15.80
C PRO A 35 -6.52 -2.65 -14.37
N VAL A 36 -6.28 -1.35 -14.12
CA VAL A 36 -6.37 -0.73 -12.79
C VAL A 36 -7.75 -0.93 -12.18
N GLU A 37 -8.81 -0.85 -12.98
CA GLU A 37 -10.20 -1.01 -12.55
C GLU A 37 -10.47 -2.40 -11.96
N GLN A 38 -9.70 -3.41 -12.37
CA GLN A 38 -9.78 -4.77 -11.83
C GLN A 38 -8.87 -4.97 -10.60
N ILE A 39 -7.74 -4.25 -10.53
CA ILE A 39 -6.79 -4.35 -9.42
C ILE A 39 -7.31 -3.63 -8.17
N ARG A 40 -7.87 -2.42 -8.31
CA ARG A 40 -8.38 -1.60 -7.19
C ARG A 40 -9.31 -2.34 -6.22
N PRO A 41 -10.38 -3.03 -6.67
CA PRO A 41 -11.27 -3.74 -5.75
C PRO A 41 -10.58 -4.92 -5.05
N LEU A 42 -9.58 -5.54 -5.68
CA LEU A 42 -8.82 -6.62 -5.08
C LEU A 42 -7.94 -6.11 -3.93
N ILE A 43 -7.27 -4.98 -4.12
CA ILE A 43 -6.46 -4.34 -3.07
C ILE A 43 -7.37 -3.93 -1.89
N ALA A 44 -8.47 -3.22 -2.17
CA ALA A 44 -9.39 -2.76 -1.13
C ALA A 44 -10.00 -3.93 -0.34
N HIS A 45 -10.39 -5.01 -1.03
CA HIS A 45 -10.91 -6.21 -0.39
C HIS A 45 -9.86 -6.92 0.46
N ALA A 46 -8.65 -7.12 -0.07
CA ALA A 46 -7.57 -7.78 0.65
C ALA A 46 -7.14 -6.99 1.89
N TRP A 47 -7.05 -5.66 1.79
CA TRP A 47 -6.78 -4.76 2.92
C TRP A 47 -7.85 -4.87 4.00
N ARG A 48 -9.13 -4.73 3.63
CA ARG A 48 -10.24 -4.83 4.58
C ARG A 48 -10.27 -6.18 5.27
N ARG A 49 -9.96 -7.26 4.54
CA ARG A 49 -9.91 -8.61 5.10
C ARG A 49 -8.79 -8.79 6.12
N GLU A 50 -7.63 -8.21 5.86
CA GLU A 50 -6.44 -8.39 6.70
C GLU A 50 -6.45 -7.49 7.95
N PHE A 51 -6.87 -6.23 7.80
CA PHE A 51 -6.75 -5.21 8.84
C PHE A 51 -8.08 -4.72 9.41
N GLY A 52 -9.22 -5.16 8.86
CA GLY A 52 -10.55 -4.71 9.30
C GLY A 52 -10.82 -3.22 9.09
N SER A 53 -9.98 -2.54 8.29
CA SER A 53 -10.02 -1.10 8.05
C SER A 53 -10.11 -0.79 6.55
N GLU A 54 -10.18 0.50 6.20
CA GLU A 54 -10.13 0.95 4.81
C GLU A 54 -8.79 1.61 4.51
N LEU A 55 -8.21 1.26 3.36
CA LEU A 55 -7.08 1.97 2.79
C LEU A 55 -7.61 3.20 2.04
N SER A 56 -6.88 4.32 2.07
CA SER A 56 -7.35 5.51 1.35
C SER A 56 -7.45 5.25 -0.15
N GLU A 57 -8.38 5.94 -0.82
CA GLU A 57 -8.59 5.80 -2.27
C GLU A 57 -7.32 6.14 -3.06
N THR A 58 -6.54 7.11 -2.58
CA THR A 58 -5.24 7.49 -3.16
C THR A 58 -4.27 6.31 -3.12
N ALA A 59 -4.06 5.70 -1.94
CA ALA A 59 -3.14 4.55 -1.82
C ALA A 59 -3.60 3.38 -2.68
N VAL A 60 -4.91 3.08 -2.70
CA VAL A 60 -5.46 2.03 -3.55
C VAL A 60 -5.17 2.30 -5.04
N SER A 61 -5.30 3.55 -5.47
CA SER A 61 -5.09 3.94 -6.87
C SER A 61 -3.61 3.90 -7.25
N ASP A 62 -2.74 4.45 -6.41
CA ASP A 62 -1.30 4.51 -6.67
C ASP A 62 -0.65 3.12 -6.66
N THR A 63 -1.04 2.29 -5.69
CA THR A 63 -0.57 0.91 -5.63
C THR A 63 -1.12 0.08 -6.79
N ALA A 64 -2.37 0.28 -7.21
CA ALA A 64 -2.91 -0.37 -8.40
C ALA A 64 -2.16 0.01 -9.69
N LEU A 65 -1.80 1.29 -9.84
CA LEU A 65 -0.97 1.77 -10.95
C LEU A 65 0.42 1.11 -10.92
N ALA A 66 1.04 1.05 -9.74
CA ALA A 66 2.34 0.38 -9.57
C ALA A 66 2.27 -1.10 -9.95
N LEU A 67 1.24 -1.82 -9.51
CA LEU A 67 1.04 -3.22 -9.86
C LEU A 67 0.81 -3.42 -11.37
N ARG A 68 0.01 -2.57 -12.02
CA ARG A 68 -0.17 -2.58 -13.48
C ARG A 68 1.18 -2.43 -14.19
N ASP A 69 1.96 -1.44 -13.78
CA ASP A 69 3.22 -1.07 -14.43
C ASP A 69 4.40 -1.96 -14.02
N ARG A 70 4.15 -3.00 -13.20
CA ARG A 70 5.18 -3.89 -12.62
C ARG A 70 6.28 -3.11 -11.88
N ARG A 71 5.92 -1.96 -11.33
CA ARG A 71 6.81 -1.15 -10.50
C ARG A 71 6.73 -1.61 -9.04
N PRO A 72 7.80 -1.44 -8.27
CA PRO A 72 7.75 -1.68 -6.83
C PRO A 72 6.66 -0.79 -6.21
N TRP A 73 5.70 -1.39 -5.53
CA TRP A 73 4.62 -0.64 -4.87
C TRP A 73 5.16 0.29 -3.78
N CYS A 74 6.30 -0.04 -3.18
CA CYS A 74 6.97 0.77 -2.18
C CYS A 74 7.42 2.12 -2.75
N GLU A 75 7.85 2.18 -4.02
CA GLU A 75 8.19 3.46 -4.66
C GLU A 75 6.95 4.36 -4.85
N ALA A 76 5.80 3.77 -5.13
CA ALA A 76 4.55 4.52 -5.34
C ALA A 76 4.02 5.18 -4.06
N LEU A 77 4.30 4.58 -2.90
CA LEU A 77 3.91 5.14 -1.59
C LEU A 77 4.81 6.29 -1.17
N TRP A 78 6.09 6.26 -1.56
CA TRP A 78 7.04 7.31 -1.22
C TRP A 78 6.85 8.56 -2.08
N THR A 79 6.29 8.41 -3.29
CA THR A 79 5.92 9.53 -4.15
C THR A 79 4.66 10.27 -3.72
N THR A 80 3.86 9.69 -2.81
CA THR A 80 2.49 10.16 -2.52
C THR A 80 2.36 10.90 -1.18
N GLY A 81 3.45 11.05 -0.43
CA GLY A 81 3.55 11.99 0.69
C GLY A 81 2.62 11.70 1.87
N TRP A 82 2.56 10.43 2.28
CA TRP A 82 1.85 9.95 3.46
C TRP A 82 2.56 10.31 4.77
#